data_AF-A0A7S0LRS3-F1
#
_entry.id   AF-A0A7S0LRS3-F1
#
_cell.length_a   1.000
_cell.length_b   1.000
_cell.length_c   1.000
_cell.angle_alpha   90.00
_cell.angle_beta   90.00
_cell.angle_gamma   90.00
#
_symmetry.space_group_name_H-M   'P 1'
#
loop_
_entity.id
_entity.type
_entity.pdbx_description
1 polymer ?
#
loop_
_entity_poly.entity_id
_entity_poly.type
_entity_poly.pdbx_seq_one_letter_code
_entity_poly.pdbx_strand_id
1 'polypeptide(L)'
;RSSLVSAFLDTAPYNGHTTTADALWMGVPVLTLPGGLMQSRVAASYAAAAGCTYSVARSLREHEQMAAAVASLPDFVPALKRCLERNRWSSAAFDTEQW
;
A
#
# COMPACT_ATOMS: atom_id res chain seq x y z
N ARG A 1 16.70 -5.38 2.37
CA ARG A 1 16.12 -6.13 3.52
C ARG A 1 14.88 -6.85 3.00
N SER A 2 14.79 -8.19 3.01
CA SER A 2 13.61 -8.89 2.48
C SER A 2 12.62 -9.21 3.60
N SER A 3 11.41 -8.66 3.52
CA SER A 3 10.26 -9.10 4.32
C SER A 3 9.84 -10.52 3.92
N LEU A 4 9.33 -11.33 4.87
CA LEU A 4 8.69 -12.62 4.56
C LEU A 4 7.37 -12.43 3.80
N VAL A 5 6.78 -11.23 3.86
CA VAL A 5 5.53 -10.88 3.19
C VAL A 5 5.83 -10.16 1.88
N SER A 6 5.24 -10.65 0.79
CA SER A 6 5.37 -10.04 -0.55
C SER A 6 4.55 -8.76 -0.69
N ALA A 7 3.27 -8.82 -0.31
CA ALA A 7 2.35 -7.68 -0.28
C ALA A 7 1.28 -7.92 0.80
N PHE A 8 0.72 -6.84 1.32
CA PHE A 8 -0.41 -6.87 2.26
C PHE A 8 -1.70 -6.59 1.49
N LEU A 9 -2.71 -7.46 1.64
CA LEU A 9 -4.03 -7.28 1.05
C LEU A 9 -4.93 -6.63 2.09
N ASP A 10 -5.38 -5.41 1.81
CA ASP A 10 -6.22 -4.64 2.71
C ASP A 10 -7.70 -5.07 2.64
N THR A 11 -8.47 -4.74 3.68
CA THR A 11 -9.88 -5.11 3.81
C THR A 11 -10.82 -3.99 3.39
N ALA A 12 -11.97 -4.36 2.82
CA ALA A 12 -13.08 -3.46 2.52
C ALA A 12 -14.37 -3.97 3.19
N PRO A 13 -15.29 -3.10 3.65
CA PRO A 13 -15.28 -1.64 3.52
C PRO A 13 -14.54 -0.92 4.67
N TYR A 14 -13.92 -1.62 5.61
CA TYR A 14 -13.11 -1.02 6.67
C TYR A 14 -11.66 -1.43 6.48
N ASN A 15 -10.79 -0.47 6.19
CA ASN A 15 -9.38 -0.76 5.90
C ASN A 15 -8.48 -0.77 7.12
N GLY A 16 -7.26 -1.27 6.94
CA GLY A 16 -6.19 -1.15 7.91
C GLY A 16 -5.79 0.31 8.11
N HIS A 17 -5.71 0.72 9.37
CA HIS A 17 -5.22 2.04 9.77
C HIS A 17 -3.79 1.86 10.25
N THR A 18 -3.60 1.51 11.51
CA THR A 18 -2.29 1.29 12.11
C THR A 18 -1.54 0.13 11.46
N THR A 19 -2.24 -0.96 11.13
CA THR A 19 -1.64 -2.11 10.43
C THR A 19 -1.11 -1.76 9.04
N THR A 20 -1.77 -0.84 8.34
CA THR A 20 -1.29 -0.31 7.05
C THR A 20 -0.02 0.50 7.24
N ALA A 21 0.02 1.37 8.27
CA ALA A 21 1.22 2.13 8.60
C ALA A 21 2.40 1.20 8.94
N ASP A 22 2.18 0.15 9.75
CA ASP A 22 3.20 -0.85 10.08
C ASP A 22 3.74 -1.57 8.83
N ALA A 23 2.84 -2.03 7.96
CA ALA A 23 3.20 -2.70 6.71
C ALA A 23 4.09 -1.80 5.83
N LEU A 24 3.67 -0.55 5.63
CA LEU A 24 4.42 0.43 4.84
C LEU A 24 5.77 0.77 5.50
N TRP A 25 5.81 0.89 6.84
CA TRP A 25 7.04 1.14 7.59
C TRP A 25 8.07 0.00 7.39
N MET A 26 7.59 -1.23 7.29
CA MET A 26 8.40 -2.42 6.97
C MET A 26 8.78 -2.54 5.48
N GLY A 27 8.33 -1.62 4.63
CA GLY A 27 8.54 -1.68 3.18
C GLY A 27 7.68 -2.73 2.46
N VAL A 28 6.59 -3.16 3.10
CA VAL A 28 5.61 -4.08 2.51
C VAL A 28 4.54 -3.26 1.79
N PRO A 29 4.34 -3.44 0.48
CA PRO A 29 3.30 -2.72 -0.25
C PRO A 29 1.90 -3.19 0.17
N VAL A 30 0.99 -2.24 0.31
CA VAL A 30 -0.41 -2.45 0.72
C VAL A 30 -1.31 -2.24 -0.48
N LEU A 31 -2.00 -3.30 -0.92
CA LEU A 31 -3.01 -3.25 -1.97
C LEU A 31 -4.35 -2.92 -1.33
N THR A 32 -5.01 -1.84 -1.74
CA THR A 32 -6.21 -1.32 -1.09
C THR A 32 -7.28 -0.87 -2.08
N LEU A 33 -8.54 -0.91 -1.66
CA LEU A 33 -9.70 -0.42 -2.40
C LEU A 33 -10.42 0.66 -1.59
N PRO A 34 -10.30 1.95 -1.97
CA PRO A 34 -10.98 3.03 -1.28
C PRO A 34 -12.49 2.98 -1.49
N GLY A 35 -13.27 3.18 -0.42
CA GLY A 35 -14.72 3.33 -0.48
C GLY A 35 -15.19 4.78 -0.31
N GLY A 36 -16.49 4.96 -0.07
CA GLY A 36 -17.12 6.29 0.09
C GLY A 36 -17.02 6.92 1.48
N LEU A 37 -16.42 6.23 2.46
CA LEU A 37 -16.35 6.66 3.86
C LEU A 37 -14.90 6.90 4.27
N MET A 38 -14.66 7.65 5.35
CA MET A 38 -13.30 7.96 5.80
C MET A 38 -12.52 6.70 6.19
N GLN A 39 -13.14 5.82 6.98
CA GLN A 39 -12.56 4.55 7.44
C GLN A 39 -12.30 3.53 6.32
N SER A 40 -12.77 3.82 5.10
CA SER A 40 -12.51 3.01 3.92
C SER A 40 -11.49 3.66 3.00
N ARG A 41 -10.81 4.74 3.43
CA ARG A 41 -9.83 5.48 2.63
C ARG A 41 -8.47 5.69 3.29
N VAL A 42 -8.28 5.27 4.54
CA VAL A 42 -7.03 5.50 5.29
C VAL A 42 -5.83 4.86 4.60
N ALA A 43 -5.93 3.59 4.19
CA ALA A 43 -4.84 2.92 3.48
C ALA A 43 -4.49 3.59 2.15
N ALA A 44 -5.49 4.04 1.39
CA ALA A 44 -5.28 4.79 0.15
C ALA A 44 -4.60 6.15 0.41
N SER A 45 -4.93 6.81 1.52
CA SER A 45 -4.28 8.05 1.96
C SER A 45 -2.80 7.82 2.27
N TYR A 46 -2.47 6.73 2.98
CA TYR A 46 -1.07 6.36 3.23
C TYR A 46 -0.30 6.04 1.94
N ALA A 47 -0.91 5.29 1.02
CA ALA A 47 -0.31 5.00 -0.28
C ALA A 47 -0.04 6.27 -1.10
N ALA A 48 -0.96 7.24 -1.05
CA ALA A 48 -0.77 8.56 -1.67
C ALA A 48 0.36 9.36 -0.99
N ALA A 49 0.38 9.41 0.34
CA ALA A 49 1.44 10.08 1.11
C ALA A 49 2.82 9.46 0.85
N ALA A 50 2.90 8.14 0.69
CA ALA A 50 4.11 7.41 0.33
C ALA A 50 4.48 7.52 -1.17
N GLY A 51 3.70 8.24 -1.97
CA GLY A 51 3.94 8.43 -3.41
C GLY A 51 3.75 7.16 -4.26
N CYS A 52 3.03 6.16 -3.76
CA CYS A 52 2.87 4.83 -4.37
C CYS A 52 1.41 4.49 -4.66
N THR A 53 0.72 5.37 -5.38
CA THR A 53 -0.70 5.22 -5.73
C THR A 53 -1.01 4.01 -6.64
N TYR A 54 0.00 3.38 -7.23
CA TYR A 54 -0.15 2.14 -8.00
C TYR A 54 -0.64 0.95 -7.16
N SER A 55 -0.66 1.05 -5.83
CA SER A 55 -1.23 0.05 -4.94
C SER A 55 -2.70 0.31 -4.57
N VAL A 56 -3.34 1.33 -5.18
CA VAL A 56 -4.74 1.72 -4.92
C VAL A 56 -5.63 1.30 -6.09
N ALA A 57 -6.48 0.30 -5.88
CA ALA A 57 -7.47 -0.15 -6.85
C ALA A 57 -8.62 0.85 -7.02
N ARG A 58 -9.29 0.84 -8.18
CA ARG A 58 -10.45 1.69 -8.48
C ARG A 58 -11.76 0.90 -8.52
N SER A 59 -11.67 -0.42 -8.44
CA SER A 59 -12.80 -1.34 -8.40
C SER A 59 -12.42 -2.63 -7.70
N LEU A 60 -13.42 -3.41 -7.26
CA LEU A 60 -13.19 -4.75 -6.70
C LEU A 60 -12.45 -5.66 -7.70
N ARG A 61 -12.81 -5.58 -8.98
CA ARG A 61 -12.15 -6.36 -10.04
C ARG A 61 -10.66 -6.01 -10.18
N GLU A 62 -10.32 -4.72 -10.11
CA GLU A 62 -8.92 -4.30 -10.15
C GLU A 62 -8.17 -4.76 -8.88
N HIS A 63 -8.82 -4.71 -7.72
CA HIS A 63 -8.25 -5.22 -6.47
C HIS A 63 -7.93 -6.72 -6.56
N GLU A 64 -8.84 -7.53 -7.13
CA GLU A 64 -8.63 -8.96 -7.40
C GLU A 64 -7.48 -9.19 -8.39
N GLN A 65 -7.42 -8.39 -9.46
CA GLN A 65 -6.33 -8.46 -10.46
C GLN A 65 -4.97 -8.13 -9.84
N MET A 66 -4.90 -7.12 -8.97
CA MET A 66 -3.69 -6.77 -8.23
C MET A 66 -3.28 -7.89 -7.28
N ALA A 67 -4.24 -8.50 -6.56
CA ALA A 67 -3.97 -9.64 -5.71
C ALA A 67 -3.43 -10.85 -6.50
N ALA A 68 -4.02 -11.15 -7.67
CA ALA A 68 -3.53 -12.19 -8.56
C ALA A 68 -2.12 -11.87 -9.10
N ALA A 69 -1.87 -10.61 -9.46
CA ALA A 69 -0.59 -10.13 -9.98
C ALA A 69 0.58 -10.34 -8.99
N VAL A 70 0.32 -10.32 -7.68
CA VAL A 70 1.34 -10.64 -6.66
C VAL A 70 1.95 -12.02 -6.89
N ALA A 71 1.16 -13.00 -7.32
CA ALA A 71 1.62 -14.37 -7.55
C ALA A 71 2.00 -14.64 -9.01
N SER A 72 1.35 -13.97 -9.97
CA SER A 72 1.49 -14.28 -11.40
C SER A 72 2.46 -13.38 -12.15
N LEU A 73 2.76 -12.17 -11.65
CA LEU A 73 3.61 -11.19 -12.32
C LEU A 73 4.89 -10.94 -11.50
N PRO A 74 6.07 -11.46 -11.94
CA PRO A 74 7.30 -11.43 -11.15
C PRO A 74 7.79 -10.00 -10.84
N ASP A 75 7.47 -9.03 -11.70
CA ASP A 75 7.91 -7.64 -11.55
C ASP A 75 6.95 -6.75 -10.74
N PHE A 76 5.73 -7.22 -10.46
CA PHE A 76 4.69 -6.41 -9.83
C PHE A 76 5.08 -5.97 -8.40
N VAL A 77 5.43 -6.94 -7.55
CA VAL A 77 5.86 -6.64 -6.16
C VAL A 77 7.18 -5.87 -6.12
N PRO A 78 8.25 -6.24 -6.88
CA PRO A 78 9.46 -5.44 -6.94
C PRO A 78 9.23 -3.99 -7.37
N ALA A 79 8.30 -3.72 -8.29
CA ALA A 79 7.97 -2.36 -8.70
C ALA A 79 7.37 -1.53 -7.55
N LEU A 80 6.43 -2.10 -6.81
CA LEU A 80 5.82 -1.45 -5.65
C LEU A 80 6.84 -1.22 -4.53
N LYS A 81 7.70 -2.20 -4.24
CA LYS A 81 8.78 -2.06 -3.24
C LYS A 81 9.76 -0.96 -3.62
N ARG A 82 10.19 -0.90 -4.89
CA ARG A 82 11.05 0.19 -5.39
C ARG A 82 10.41 1.56 -5.22
N CYS A 83 9.10 1.67 -5.42
CA CYS A 83 8.39 2.92 -5.18
C CYS A 83 8.50 3.35 -3.70
N LEU A 84 8.21 2.43 -2.77
CA LEU A 84 8.29 2.70 -1.34
C LEU A 84 9.72 3.05 -0.89
N GLU A 85 10.71 2.31 -1.39
CA GLU A 85 12.13 2.56 -1.08
C GLU A 85 12.59 3.94 -1.56
N ARG A 86 12.19 4.36 -2.77
CA ARG A 86 12.53 5.67 -3.33
C ARG A 86 11.94 6.82 -2.52
N ASN A 87 10.69 6.67 -2.08
CA ASN A 87 9.97 7.72 -1.37
C ASN A 87 10.13 7.66 0.15
N ARG A 88 10.85 6.66 0.70
CA ARG A 88 10.91 6.42 2.15
C ARG A 88 11.37 7.65 2.95
N TRP A 89 12.38 8.36 2.46
CA TRP A 89 13.01 9.47 3.19
C TRP A 89 12.46 10.84 2.80
N SER A 90 11.62 10.91 1.78
CA SER A 90 11.07 12.16 1.25
C SER A 90 9.55 12.24 1.35
N SER A 91 8.89 11.16 1.76
CA SER A 91 7.43 11.12 1.89
C SER A 91 6.99 11.58 3.28
N ALA A 92 5.91 12.36 3.31
CA ALA A 92 5.25 12.77 4.54
C ALA A 92 4.77 11.58 5.39
N ALA A 93 4.59 10.39 4.78
CA ALA A 93 4.18 9.18 5.47
C ALA A 93 5.15 8.71 6.57
N PHE A 94 6.42 9.12 6.50
CA PHE A 94 7.46 8.62 7.41
C PHE A 94 8.30 9.71 8.09
N ASP A 95 7.95 10.98 7.91
CA ASP A 95 8.69 12.12 8.44
C ASP A 95 8.25 12.44 9.86
N THR A 96 8.78 11.79 10.88
CA THR A 96 8.37 12.00 12.29
C THR A 96 8.80 13.33 12.89
N GLU A 97 9.62 14.13 12.22
CA GLU A 97 10.00 15.47 12.72
C GLU A 97 8.92 16.52 12.41
N GLN A 98 8.07 16.26 11.40
CA GLN A 98 6.98 17.15 11.00
C GLN A 98 5.63 16.87 11.71
N TRP A 99 5.51 15.84 12.55
CA TRP A 99 4.29 15.47 13.29
C TRP A 99 4.50 15.51 14.80
#